data_AF-M5TQX5-F1
#
_entry.id   AF-M5TQX5-F1
#
_cell.length_a   1.000
_cell.length_b   1.000
_cell.length_c   1.000
_cell.angle_alpha   90.00
_cell.angle_beta   90.00
_cell.angle_gamma   90.00
#
_symmetry.space_group_name_H-M   'P 1'
#
loop_
_entity.id
_entity.type
_entity.pdbx_description
1 polymer ?
#
loop_
_entity_poly.entity_id
_entity_poly.type
_entity_poly.pdbx_seq_one_letter_code
_entity_poly.pdbx_strand_id
1 'polypeptide(L)'
;MLLEQSRSYIRIFVVYAIFFVASMAFGFAGYMDAMFTFVAISLPAYILFLLVSQVRSGIALDSWMVARYPRGTWQFAAIITWNGFGLILMIAMSIALTTFR
;
A
#
# COMPACT_ATOMS: atom_id res chain seq x y z
N MET A 1 18.18 -19.51 -9.91
CA MET A 1 17.26 -19.00 -8.86
C MET A 1 15.87 -19.52 -9.15
N LEU A 2 15.49 -20.65 -8.55
CA LEU A 2 14.09 -21.08 -8.55
C LEU A 2 13.34 -20.08 -7.67
N LEU A 3 12.48 -19.25 -8.25
CA LEU A 3 11.45 -18.56 -7.51
C LEU A 3 10.67 -19.64 -6.75
N GLU A 4 10.93 -19.77 -5.45
CA GLU A 4 10.08 -20.54 -4.54
C GLU A 4 8.63 -20.19 -4.87
N GLN A 5 7.91 -21.15 -5.45
CA GLN A 5 6.50 -20.99 -5.84
C GLN A 5 5.61 -20.57 -4.65
N SER A 6 6.11 -20.62 -3.41
CA SER A 6 5.46 -20.19 -2.18
C SER A 6 5.45 -18.66 -1.95
N ARG A 7 6.24 -17.87 -2.69
CA ARG A 7 6.34 -16.40 -2.53
C ARG A 7 5.69 -15.59 -3.65
N SER A 8 4.73 -16.16 -4.38
CA SER A 8 4.05 -15.41 -5.44
C SER A 8 3.23 -14.23 -4.87
N TYR A 9 3.64 -13.01 -5.21
CA TYR A 9 2.92 -11.76 -4.87
C TYR A 9 1.68 -11.56 -5.74
N ILE A 10 1.42 -12.45 -6.70
CA ILE A 10 0.35 -12.29 -7.68
C ILE A 10 -1.02 -12.16 -7.02
N ARG A 11 -1.27 -12.89 -5.93
CA ARG A 11 -2.54 -12.79 -5.19
C ARG A 11 -2.71 -11.43 -4.54
N ILE A 12 -1.65 -10.87 -3.95
CA ILE A 12 -1.68 -9.55 -3.30
C ILE A 12 -1.83 -8.46 -4.37
N PHE A 13 -1.14 -8.62 -5.50
CA PHE A 13 -1.25 -7.72 -6.64
C PHE A 13 -2.66 -7.73 -7.24
N VAL A 14 -3.26 -8.90 -7.44
CA VAL A 14 -4.63 -9.03 -7.95
C VAL A 14 -5.62 -8.35 -7.02
N VAL A 15 -5.50 -8.54 -5.70
CA VAL A 15 -6.35 -7.85 -4.71
C VAL A 15 -6.17 -6.34 -4.82
N TYR A 16 -4.93 -5.84 -4.86
CA TYR A 16 -4.67 -4.41 -5.04
C TYR A 16 -5.25 -3.86 -6.36
N ALA A 17 -5.05 -4.58 -7.46
CA ALA A 17 -5.55 -4.17 -8.78
C ALA A 17 -7.08 -4.08 -8.81
N ILE A 18 -7.77 -5.03 -8.16
CA ILE A 18 -9.23 -4.98 -8.01
C ILE A 18 -9.64 -3.73 -7.22
N PHE A 19 -9.01 -3.45 -6.07
CA PHE A 19 -9.31 -2.25 -5.28
C PHE A 19 -9.07 -0.96 -6.07
N PHE A 20 -7.96 -0.88 -6.78
CA PHE A 20 -7.59 0.28 -7.59
C PHE A 20 -8.57 0.52 -8.75
N VAL A 21 -8.92 -0.52 -9.51
CA VAL A 21 -9.86 -0.41 -10.63
C VAL A 21 -11.25 -0.06 -10.11
N ALA A 22 -11.70 -0.70 -9.03
CA ALA A 22 -12.98 -0.41 -8.42
C ALA A 22 -13.06 1.06 -7.94
N SER A 23 -12.07 1.52 -7.17
CA SER A 23 -12.06 2.91 -6.68
C SER A 23 -12.08 3.90 -7.85
N MET A 24 -11.20 3.73 -8.85
CA MET A 24 -11.20 4.61 -10.01
C MET A 24 -12.53 4.58 -10.78
N ALA A 25 -13.14 3.41 -10.96
CA ALA A 25 -14.44 3.28 -11.63
C ALA A 25 -15.56 4.01 -10.87
N PHE A 26 -15.59 3.94 -9.53
CA PHE A 26 -16.52 4.70 -8.70
C PHE A 26 -16.32 6.22 -8.84
N GLY A 27 -15.07 6.68 -8.88
CA GLY A 27 -14.74 8.09 -9.12
C GLY A 27 -15.17 8.56 -10.52
N PHE A 28 -14.89 7.77 -11.57
CA PHE A 28 -15.25 8.10 -12.95
C PHE A 28 -16.76 8.08 -13.22
N ALA A 29 -17.50 7.21 -12.54
CA ALA A 29 -18.95 7.14 -12.66
C ALA A 29 -19.68 8.29 -11.93
N GLY A 30 -18.94 9.23 -11.33
CA GLY A 30 -19.49 10.43 -10.70
C GLY A 30 -20.12 10.19 -9.32
N TYR A 31 -19.99 8.99 -8.76
CA TYR A 31 -20.48 8.68 -7.41
C TYR A 31 -19.64 9.36 -6.33
N MET A 32 -18.37 9.64 -6.61
CA MET A 32 -17.45 10.34 -5.72
C MET A 32 -16.47 11.20 -6.54
N ASP A 33 -15.95 12.26 -5.93
CA ASP A 33 -14.87 13.06 -6.51
C ASP A 33 -13.66 12.16 -6.83
N ALA A 34 -13.19 12.21 -8.07
CA ALA A 34 -12.08 11.37 -8.54
C ALA A 34 -10.77 11.66 -7.79
N MET A 35 -10.50 12.92 -7.45
CA MET A 35 -9.32 13.30 -6.67
C MET A 35 -9.42 12.76 -5.25
N PHE A 36 -10.60 12.85 -4.65
CA PHE A 36 -10.87 12.26 -3.34
C PHE A 36 -10.69 10.74 -3.35
N THR A 37 -11.25 10.07 -4.36
CA THR A 37 -11.19 8.61 -4.49
C THR A 37 -9.75 8.12 -4.65
N PHE A 38 -8.93 8.87 -5.40
CA PHE A 38 -7.51 8.59 -5.53
C PHE A 38 -6.75 8.77 -4.20
N VAL A 39 -6.94 9.91 -3.52
CA VAL A 39 -6.19 10.27 -2.30
C VAL A 39 -6.63 9.45 -1.08
N ALA A 40 -7.94 9.26 -0.89
CA ALA A 40 -8.50 8.66 0.31
C ALA A 40 -8.58 7.12 0.25
N ILE A 41 -8.59 6.53 -0.95
CA ILE A 41 -8.80 5.08 -1.12
C ILE A 41 -7.62 4.44 -1.84
N SER A 42 -7.32 4.87 -3.07
CA SER A 42 -6.30 4.22 -3.90
C SER A 42 -4.89 4.34 -3.31
N LEU A 43 -4.54 5.53 -2.81
CA LEU A 43 -3.20 5.80 -2.30
C LEU A 43 -2.88 5.01 -0.99
N PRO A 44 -3.76 4.97 0.03
CA PRO A 44 -3.57 4.09 1.18
C PRO A 44 -3.49 2.60 0.79
N ALA A 45 -4.35 2.15 -0.14
CA ALA A 45 -4.33 0.77 -0.62
C ALA A 45 -2.99 0.41 -1.30
N TYR A 46 -2.41 1.35 -2.05
CA TYR A 46 -1.10 1.18 -2.67
C TYR A 46 0.03 1.08 -1.63
N ILE A 47 0.04 1.96 -0.62
CA ILE A 47 1.05 1.89 0.45
C ILE A 47 0.90 0.60 1.25
N LEU A 48 -0.32 0.15 1.55
CA LEU A 48 -0.56 -1.14 2.18
C LEU A 48 -0.01 -2.30 1.34
N PHE A 49 -0.24 -2.29 0.03
CA PHE A 49 0.31 -3.30 -0.88
C PHE A 49 1.85 -3.35 -0.82
N LEU A 50 2.51 -2.19 -0.85
CA LEU A 50 3.97 -2.11 -0.74
C LEU A 50 4.44 -2.64 0.62
N LEU A 51 3.80 -2.24 1.72
CA LEU A 51 4.14 -2.66 3.07
C LEU A 51 4.03 -4.18 3.24
N VAL A 52 2.90 -4.77 2.80
CA VAL A 52 2.70 -6.22 2.84
C VAL A 52 3.77 -6.94 1.99
N SER A 53 4.12 -6.37 0.84
CA SER A 53 5.15 -6.93 -0.04
C SER A 53 6.53 -6.92 0.63
N GLN A 54 6.90 -5.83 1.32
CA GLN A 54 8.15 -5.72 2.08
C GLN A 54 8.20 -6.70 3.27
N VAL A 55 7.11 -6.83 4.02
CA VAL A 55 7.02 -7.75 5.16
C VAL A 55 7.14 -9.20 4.70
N ARG A 56 6.55 -9.55 3.56
CA ARG A 56 6.65 -10.91 2.99
C ARG A 56 7.99 -11.18 2.30
N SER A 57 8.58 -10.20 1.62
CA SER A 57 9.92 -10.36 1.02
C SER A 57 11.00 -10.47 2.09
N GLY A 58 10.77 -9.85 3.26
CA GLY A 58 11.79 -9.69 4.27
C GLY A 58 12.86 -8.69 3.85
N ILE A 59 12.56 -7.79 2.91
CA ILE A 59 13.45 -6.73 2.46
C ILE A 59 12.66 -5.43 2.44
N ALA A 60 13.09 -4.45 3.22
CA ALA A 60 12.49 -3.13 3.29
C ALA A 60 12.96 -2.24 2.14
N LEU A 61 12.08 -1.35 1.70
CA LEU A 61 12.35 -0.34 0.66
C LEU A 61 12.86 0.92 1.33
N ASP A 62 14.06 1.36 0.93
CA ASP A 62 14.68 2.63 1.34
C ASP A 62 14.05 3.81 0.58
N SER A 63 13.65 3.56 -0.67
CA SER A 63 12.94 4.48 -1.54
C SER A 63 11.89 3.72 -2.35
N TRP A 64 10.99 4.43 -3.04
CA TRP A 64 9.90 3.85 -3.83
C TRP A 64 10.32 2.77 -4.84
N MET A 65 11.59 2.68 -5.21
CA MET A 65 12.10 1.75 -6.23
C MET A 65 13.23 0.84 -5.75
N VAL A 66 13.76 1.01 -4.53
CA VAL A 66 14.97 0.28 -4.11
C VAL A 66 14.78 -0.43 -2.78
N ALA A 67 14.86 -1.76 -2.82
CA ALA A 67 14.86 -2.63 -1.65
C ALA A 67 16.31 -2.88 -1.20
N ARG A 68 16.67 -2.49 0.03
CA ARG A 68 18.06 -2.55 0.51
C ARG A 68 18.25 -3.30 1.82
N TYR A 69 17.32 -3.17 2.76
CA TYR A 69 17.55 -3.63 4.13
C TYR A 69 16.85 -4.96 4.40
N PRO A 70 17.60 -6.04 4.67
CA PRO A 70 17.00 -7.35 4.95
C PRO A 70 16.46 -7.44 6.38
N ARG A 71 15.56 -8.40 6.60
CA ARG A 71 14.95 -8.72 7.89
C ARG A 71 16.03 -9.04 8.94
N GLY A 72 15.80 -8.59 10.17
CA GLY A 72 16.76 -8.74 11.29
C GLY A 72 17.69 -7.55 11.48
N THR A 73 17.74 -6.62 10.52
CA THR A 73 18.42 -5.32 10.70
C THR A 73 17.51 -4.34 11.45
N TRP A 74 18.08 -3.42 12.22
CA TRP A 74 17.32 -2.36 12.87
C TRP A 74 16.69 -1.40 11.84
N GLN A 75 17.36 -1.19 10.70
CA GLN A 75 16.85 -0.38 9.59
C GLN A 75 15.57 -0.98 9.01
N PHE A 76 15.51 -2.31 8.82
CA PHE A 76 14.29 -2.98 8.38
C PHE A 76 13.12 -2.70 9.34
N ALA A 77 13.35 -2.86 10.65
CA ALA A 77 12.31 -2.62 11.64
C ALA A 77 11.84 -1.16 11.64
N ALA A 78 12.77 -0.20 11.58
CA ALA A 78 12.47 1.23 11.53
C ALA A 78 11.66 1.60 10.28
N ILE A 79 12.07 1.14 9.11
CA ILE A 79 11.41 1.47 7.83
C ILE A 79 10.01 0.86 7.76
N ILE A 80 9.87 -0.41 8.14
CA ILE A 80 8.54 -1.06 8.18
C ILE A 80 7.61 -0.34 9.15
N THR A 81 8.12 0.04 10.33
CA THR A 81 7.35 0.78 11.33
C THR A 81 6.93 2.16 10.81
N TRP A 82 7.85 2.88 10.17
CA TRP A 82 7.57 4.19 9.58
C TRP A 82 6.53 4.11 8.46
N ASN A 83 6.66 3.16 7.54
CA ASN A 83 5.69 2.94 6.46
C ASN A 83 4.33 2.53 7.02
N GLY A 84 4.30 1.67 8.04
CA GLY A 84 3.07 1.28 8.74
C GLY A 84 2.40 2.46 9.45
N PHE A 85 3.17 3.30 10.13
CA PHE A 85 2.66 4.50 10.80
C PHE A 85 2.10 5.50 9.78
N GLY A 86 2.83 5.75 8.69
CA GLY A 86 2.35 6.60 7.59
C GLY A 86 1.04 6.10 7.00
N LEU A 87 0.90 4.78 6.79
CA LEU A 87 -0.35 4.18 6.34
C LEU A 87 -1.51 4.42 7.31
N ILE A 88 -1.29 4.24 8.62
CA ILE A 88 -2.32 4.49 9.64
C ILE A 88 -2.74 5.97 9.61
N LEU A 89 -1.79 6.90 9.52
CA LEU A 89 -2.09 8.32 9.39
C LEU A 89 -2.90 8.64 8.13
N MET A 90 -2.58 8.01 7.00
CA MET A 90 -3.33 8.21 5.76
C MET A 90 -4.74 7.65 5.85
N ILE A 91 -4.94 6.49 6.49
CA ILE A 91 -6.28 5.94 6.75
C ILE A 91 -7.07 6.88 7.66
N ALA A 92 -6.46 7.35 8.75
CA ALA A 92 -7.10 8.29 9.66
C ALA A 92 -7.50 9.60 8.95
N MET A 93 -6.62 10.14 8.10
CA MET A 93 -6.91 11.32 7.30
C MET A 93 -8.01 11.06 6.27
N SER A 94 -8.02 9.87 5.65
CA SER A 94 -9.07 9.47 4.71
C SER A 94 -10.44 9.41 5.40
N ILE A 95 -10.50 8.84 6.61
CA ILE A 95 -11.72 8.81 7.43
C ILE A 95 -12.15 10.22 7.83
N ALA A 96 -11.21 11.08 8.24
CA ALA A 96 -11.52 12.48 8.56
C ALA A 96 -12.10 13.21 7.34
N LEU A 97 -11.48 13.04 6.17
CA LEU A 97 -11.94 13.62 4.92
C LEU A 97 -13.30 13.05 4.45
N THR A 98 -13.63 11.79 4.73
CA THR A 98 -14.99 11.26 4.46
C THR A 98 -16.04 11.75 5.45
N THR A 99 -15.67 11.97 6.71
CA THR A 99 -16.62 12.22 7.80
C THR A 99 -16.95 13.70 7.95
N PHE A 100 -16.00 14.58 7.67
CA PHE A 100 -16.11 16.03 7.89
C PHE A 100 -16.19 16.85 6.59
N ARG A 101 -16.49 16.21 5.46
CA ARG A 101 -16.74 16.86 4.17
C ARG A 101 -18.24 17.04 3.95
#